data_AF-A0AAE4AE62-F1
#
_entry.id   AF-A0AAE4AE62-F1
#
_cell.length_a   1.000
_cell.length_b   1.000
_cell.length_c   1.000
_cell.angle_alpha   90.00
_cell.angle_beta   90.00
_cell.angle_gamma   90.00
#
_symmetry.space_group_name_H-M   'P 1'
#
loop_
_entity.id
_entity.type
_entity.pdbx_description
1 polymer ?
#
loop_
_entity_poly.entity_id
_entity_poly.type
_entity_poly.pdbx_seq_one_letter_code
_entity_poly.pdbx_strand_id
1 'polypeptide(L)'
;MSGEPERHVAFVVEDWDDETERLAARFSVTVQVRGEADGGFDGPRDVPLEEALAWARERATVVYVQLGGQRWSAGSESRVEQGIDQWPEGQVVHPRPPGTPLDGSVQRRDWRLRALVKVPGRGVTEAVVARLREELRGERGVGEVIADRLEDDGIHVLFDIDERSAGAALRGSDPRLAAALRRAGIDGSAARIEVGDFLPEPPPY
;
A
#
# COMPACT_ATOMS: atom_id res chain seq x y z
N MET A 1 -7.47 45.91 15.13
CA MET A 1 -7.64 44.55 14.59
C MET A 1 -6.35 43.81 14.88
N SER A 2 -6.39 42.87 15.82
CA SER A 2 -5.24 42.03 16.13
C SER A 2 -5.18 40.97 15.04
N GLY A 3 -4.29 41.13 14.05
CA GLY A 3 -4.04 40.06 13.08
C GLY A 3 -3.50 38.86 13.85
N GLU A 4 -4.11 37.69 13.67
CA GLU A 4 -3.45 36.46 14.14
C GLU A 4 -2.08 36.39 13.46
N PRO A 5 -1.02 36.01 14.19
CA PRO A 5 0.29 35.84 13.58
C PRO A 5 0.20 34.83 12.44
N GLU A 6 0.89 35.13 11.34
CA GLU A 6 1.03 34.24 10.20
C GLU A 6 1.51 32.87 10.69
N ARG A 7 0.68 31.84 10.52
CA ARG A 7 0.99 30.48 10.97
C ARG A 7 1.40 29.65 9.78
N HIS A 8 2.67 29.27 9.75
CA HIS A 8 3.18 28.29 8.80
C HIS A 8 2.87 26.88 9.27
N VAL A 9 2.48 26.03 8.32
CA VAL A 9 2.34 24.58 8.48
C VAL A 9 3.31 23.92 7.51
N ALA A 10 4.24 23.13 8.03
CA ALA A 10 5.15 22.36 7.20
C ALA A 10 4.65 20.93 7.01
N PHE A 11 4.78 20.41 5.80
CA PHE A 11 4.49 19.05 5.42
C PHE A 11 5.79 18.37 4.99
N VAL A 12 6.13 17.27 5.66
CA VAL A 12 7.26 16.40 5.33
C VAL A 12 6.67 15.15 4.70
N VAL A 13 6.93 14.93 3.42
CA VAL A 13 6.31 13.85 2.63
C VAL A 13 7.38 12.90 2.15
N GLU A 14 7.11 11.61 2.26
CA GLU A 14 7.96 10.59 1.63
C GLU A 14 7.85 10.68 0.11
N ASP A 15 8.98 10.94 -0.54
CA ASP A 15 9.08 11.04 -1.99
C ASP A 15 8.91 9.67 -2.65
N TRP A 16 8.24 9.69 -3.79
CA TRP A 16 8.14 8.55 -4.69
C TRP A 16 9.21 8.67 -5.77
N ASP A 17 9.79 7.54 -6.13
CA ASP A 17 10.61 7.41 -7.32
C ASP A 17 9.68 7.34 -8.52
N ASP A 18 9.62 8.42 -9.30
CA ASP A 18 8.70 8.58 -10.45
C ASP A 18 8.95 7.54 -11.55
N GLU A 19 10.16 6.99 -11.65
CA GLU A 19 10.49 5.98 -12.67
C GLU A 19 9.96 4.60 -12.28
N THR A 20 9.86 4.33 -10.98
CA THR A 20 9.57 2.98 -10.48
C THR A 20 8.32 2.88 -9.64
N GLU A 21 7.64 4.00 -9.41
CA GLU A 21 6.44 4.14 -8.57
C GLU A 21 6.65 3.53 -7.18
N ARG A 22 7.84 3.71 -6.60
CA ARG A 22 8.27 3.11 -5.33
C ARG A 22 8.74 4.17 -4.34
N LEU A 23 8.78 3.85 -3.04
CA LEU A 23 9.19 4.83 -2.02
C LEU A 23 10.70 5.09 -2.14
N ALA A 24 11.09 6.34 -2.35
CA ALA A 24 12.49 6.71 -2.52
C ALA A 24 13.29 6.65 -1.22
N ALA A 25 12.60 6.52 -0.07
CA ALA A 25 13.16 6.64 1.27
C ALA A 25 13.88 7.98 1.50
N ARG A 26 13.34 9.00 0.82
CA ARG A 26 13.79 10.39 0.84
C ARG A 26 12.57 11.27 0.98
N PHE A 27 12.80 12.49 1.43
CA PHE A 27 11.73 13.35 1.88
C PHE A 27 11.82 14.71 1.21
N SER A 28 10.64 15.24 0.90
CA SER A 28 10.45 16.62 0.50
C SER A 28 9.70 17.37 1.59
N VAL A 29 9.97 18.66 1.68
CA VAL A 29 9.25 19.57 2.57
C VAL A 29 8.52 20.63 1.77
N THR A 30 7.26 20.89 2.11
CA THR A 30 6.52 22.06 1.63
C THR A 30 5.97 22.82 2.83
N VAL A 31 6.07 24.14 2.81
CA VAL A 31 5.50 25.01 3.84
C VAL A 31 4.30 25.74 3.25
N GLN A 32 3.18 25.72 3.96
CA GLN A 32 1.97 26.47 3.62
C GLN A 32 1.69 27.54 4.67
N VAL A 33 1.22 28.69 4.21
CA VAL A 33 0.70 29.77 5.03
C VAL A 33 -0.77 29.48 5.31
N ARG A 34 -1.14 29.34 6.58
CA ARG A 34 -2.50 28.98 6.96
C ARG A 34 -3.49 30.06 6.53
N GLY A 35 -4.49 29.66 5.74
CA GLY A 35 -5.55 30.55 5.27
C GLY A 35 -5.30 31.14 3.87
N GLU A 36 -4.17 30.83 3.27
CA GLU A 36 -3.86 31.21 1.88
C GLU A 36 -3.81 29.95 1.01
N ALA A 37 -4.62 29.92 -0.05
CA ALA A 37 -4.66 28.78 -0.97
C ALA A 37 -3.36 28.64 -1.79
N ASP A 38 -2.68 29.77 -2.06
CA ASP A 38 -1.48 29.85 -2.89
C ASP A 38 -0.25 30.36 -2.11
N GLY A 39 -0.39 30.55 -0.79
CA GLY A 39 0.69 31.01 0.09
C GLY A 39 1.52 29.82 0.54
N GLY A 40 2.61 29.52 -0.14
CA GLY A 40 3.51 28.45 0.25
C GLY A 40 4.84 28.47 -0.49
N PHE A 41 5.80 27.72 0.02
CA PHE A 41 7.11 27.56 -0.62
C PHE A 41 7.67 26.16 -0.38
N ASP A 42 8.45 25.71 -1.36
CA ASP A 42 9.13 24.42 -1.29
C ASP A 42 10.41 24.51 -0.47
N GLY A 43 10.64 23.48 0.33
CA GLY A 43 11.86 23.24 1.08
C GLY A 43 12.80 22.26 0.36
N PRO A 44 13.71 21.62 1.11
CA PRO A 44 14.58 20.60 0.56
C PRO A 44 13.77 19.42 0.01
N ARG A 45 14.33 18.77 -1.00
CA ARG A 45 13.80 17.56 -1.64
C ARG A 45 14.91 16.52 -1.65
N ASP A 46 14.55 15.25 -1.75
CA ASP A 46 15.53 14.18 -1.89
C ASP A 46 16.48 14.05 -0.67
N VAL A 47 16.06 14.51 0.51
CA VAL A 47 16.88 14.52 1.74
C VAL A 47 16.45 13.44 2.74
N PRO A 48 17.33 13.03 3.66
CA PRO A 48 16.96 12.15 4.78
C PRO A 48 15.87 12.77 5.67
N LEU A 49 15.05 11.92 6.31
CA LEU A 49 13.93 12.36 7.16
C LEU A 49 14.35 13.34 8.27
N GLU A 50 15.46 13.05 8.95
CA GLU A 50 15.94 13.91 10.05
C GLU A 50 16.31 15.31 9.57
N GLU A 51 16.89 15.42 8.36
CA GLU A 51 17.20 16.71 7.74
C GLU A 51 15.92 17.46 7.37
N ALA A 52 14.94 16.77 6.76
CA ALA A 52 13.63 17.33 6.45
C ALA A 52 12.90 17.84 7.70
N LEU A 53 12.87 17.04 8.78
CA LEU A 53 12.24 17.38 10.06
C LEU A 53 12.92 18.57 10.74
N ALA A 54 14.25 18.58 10.78
CA ALA A 54 15.00 19.71 11.34
C ALA A 54 14.67 21.00 10.59
N TRP A 55 14.75 20.97 9.25
CA TRP A 55 14.45 22.12 8.40
C TRP A 55 13.00 22.63 8.57
N ALA A 56 12.03 21.71 8.67
CA ALA A 56 10.62 22.02 8.84
C ALA A 56 10.33 22.69 10.20
N ARG A 57 10.89 22.15 11.29
CA ARG A 57 10.70 22.65 12.66
C ARG A 57 11.30 24.03 12.90
N GLU A 58 12.32 24.41 12.14
CA GLU A 58 12.87 25.78 12.16
C GLU A 58 11.90 26.82 11.58
N ARG A 59 10.94 26.41 10.73
CA ARG A 59 10.12 27.31 9.91
C ARG A 59 8.63 27.27 10.25
N ALA A 60 8.17 26.21 10.88
CA ALA A 60 6.78 26.02 11.27
C ALA A 60 6.69 25.41 12.68
N THR A 61 5.75 25.92 13.49
CA THR A 61 5.42 25.30 14.78
C THR A 61 4.54 24.07 14.61
N VAL A 62 3.78 24.01 13.51
CA VAL A 62 2.96 22.88 13.09
C VAL A 62 3.71 22.13 11.99
N VAL A 63 4.10 20.90 12.25
CA VAL A 63 4.78 20.05 11.27
C VAL A 63 4.01 18.75 11.15
N TYR A 64 3.62 18.38 9.94
CA TYR A 64 3.00 17.11 9.64
C TYR A 64 3.96 16.23 8.85
N VAL A 65 4.08 14.96 9.24
CA VAL A 65 4.79 13.93 8.47
C VAL A 65 3.76 13.05 7.79
N GLN A 66 3.94 12.77 6.50
CA GLN A 66 3.07 11.88 5.73
C GLN A 66 3.88 10.69 5.20
N LEU A 67 3.53 9.49 5.66
CA LEU A 67 4.11 8.21 5.26
C LEU A 67 3.00 7.23 4.91
N GLY A 68 3.10 6.56 3.76
CA GLY A 68 2.16 5.50 3.40
C GLY A 68 0.68 5.88 3.45
N GLY A 69 0.34 7.16 3.27
CA GLY A 69 -1.04 7.67 3.35
C GLY A 69 -1.54 8.03 4.76
N GLN A 70 -0.76 7.77 5.81
CA GLN A 70 -1.05 8.21 7.17
C GLN A 70 -0.31 9.52 7.50
N ARG A 71 -0.85 10.31 8.42
CA ARG A 71 -0.31 11.60 8.85
C ARG A 71 -0.03 11.59 10.35
N TRP A 72 1.09 12.19 10.74
CA TRP A 72 1.51 12.37 12.12
C TRP A 72 1.90 13.82 12.40
N SER A 73 1.79 14.25 13.66
CA SER A 73 2.23 15.56 14.11
C SER A 73 3.64 15.52 14.71
N ALA A 74 4.59 16.22 14.09
CA ALA A 74 5.99 16.30 14.51
C ALA A 74 6.42 17.71 14.97
N GLY A 75 5.49 18.67 14.96
CA GLY A 75 5.73 20.05 15.38
C GLY A 75 5.64 20.24 16.89
N SER A 76 5.98 21.45 17.35
CA SER A 76 5.77 21.87 18.73
C SER A 76 4.30 22.16 19.05
N GLU A 77 3.50 22.48 18.03
CA GLU A 77 2.04 22.59 18.12
C GLU A 77 1.37 21.34 17.52
N SER A 78 0.94 20.43 18.40
CA SER A 78 0.32 19.16 17.99
C SER A 78 -1.21 19.20 17.80
N ARG A 79 -1.85 20.34 18.08
CA ARG A 79 -3.32 20.44 18.25
C ARG A 79 -4.05 21.19 17.12
N VAL A 80 -3.53 21.22 15.91
CA VAL A 80 -4.20 21.96 14.82
C VAL A 80 -5.32 21.14 14.17
N GLU A 81 -5.22 19.80 14.17
CA GLU A 81 -6.23 18.90 13.63
C GLU A 81 -6.53 17.76 14.62
N GLN A 82 -7.82 17.51 14.88
CA GLN A 82 -8.25 16.38 15.71
C GLN A 82 -8.04 15.06 14.96
N GLY A 83 -7.53 14.04 15.65
CA GLY A 83 -7.36 12.70 15.09
C GLY A 83 -6.04 12.44 14.37
N ILE A 84 -5.07 13.35 14.47
CA ILE A 84 -3.69 13.10 14.03
C ILE A 84 -2.86 12.61 15.21
N ASP A 85 -2.19 11.47 15.03
CA ASP A 85 -1.31 10.91 16.05
C ASP A 85 0.00 11.70 16.18
N GLN A 86 0.56 11.72 17.38
CA GLN A 86 1.88 12.32 17.62
C GLN A 86 2.95 11.48 16.92
N TRP A 87 3.91 12.15 16.28
CA TRP A 87 5.11 11.51 15.76
C TRP A 87 5.87 10.82 16.91
N PRO A 88 6.09 9.50 16.87
CA PRO A 88 6.88 8.81 17.88
C PRO A 88 8.33 9.25 17.78
N GLU A 89 8.91 9.76 18.88
CA GLU A 89 10.36 9.97 18.95
C GLU A 89 11.09 8.64 18.75
N GLY A 90 12.07 8.62 17.85
CA GLY A 90 12.81 7.42 17.51
C GLY A 90 12.01 6.40 16.69
N GLN A 91 10.88 6.79 16.07
CA GLN A 91 10.26 5.96 15.05
C GLN A 91 11.31 5.62 14.00
N VAL A 92 11.62 4.33 13.91
CA VAL A 92 12.35 3.81 12.76
C VAL A 92 11.36 3.86 11.61
N VAL A 93 11.33 5.01 10.93
CA VAL A 93 10.99 4.96 9.51
C VAL A 93 12.00 3.99 8.95
N HIS A 94 11.55 2.93 8.30
CA HIS A 94 12.44 2.05 7.58
C HIS A 94 12.67 2.72 6.22
N PRO A 95 13.62 3.67 6.07
CA PRO A 95 14.10 3.93 4.74
C PRO A 95 14.54 2.58 4.20
N ARG A 96 14.30 2.39 2.92
CA ARG A 96 15.05 1.49 2.06
C ARG A 96 16.32 0.93 2.74
N PRO A 97 16.45 -0.40 2.92
CA PRO A 97 17.64 -0.97 3.54
C PRO A 97 18.93 -0.46 2.86
N PRO A 98 20.03 -0.20 3.58
CA PRO A 98 21.27 0.26 2.96
C PRO A 98 21.73 -0.67 1.82
N GLY A 99 22.08 -0.11 0.66
CA GLY A 99 22.53 -0.88 -0.52
C GLY A 99 21.43 -1.34 -1.48
N THR A 100 20.19 -0.95 -1.22
CA THR A 100 19.02 -1.32 -2.02
C THR A 100 18.89 -0.32 -3.22
N PRO A 101 18.69 -0.74 -4.48
CA PRO A 101 18.97 0.11 -5.68
C PRO A 101 17.86 1.12 -6.06
N LEU A 102 18.12 2.43 -6.27
CA LEU A 102 17.11 3.50 -6.45
C LEU A 102 15.80 3.11 -7.19
N ASP A 103 15.89 2.33 -8.27
CA ASP A 103 14.80 1.68 -9.02
C ASP A 103 13.77 0.82 -8.24
N GLY A 104 13.92 0.77 -6.92
CA GLY A 104 13.03 0.09 -6.01
C GLY A 104 12.91 -1.42 -6.24
N SER A 105 13.67 -2.06 -7.13
CA SER A 105 13.54 -3.45 -7.62
C SER A 105 13.40 -4.58 -6.58
N VAL A 106 13.72 -4.26 -5.32
CA VAL A 106 13.72 -5.13 -4.14
C VAL A 106 12.75 -4.67 -3.03
N GLN A 107 12.05 -3.56 -3.21
CA GLN A 107 10.84 -3.20 -2.47
C GLN A 107 9.68 -4.02 -3.06
N ARG A 108 9.56 -5.27 -2.64
CA ARG A 108 8.42 -6.10 -3.02
C ARG A 108 7.31 -5.87 -1.99
N ARG A 109 6.16 -5.40 -2.44
CA ARG A 109 4.91 -5.51 -1.68
C ARG A 109 4.17 -6.73 -2.17
N ASP A 110 3.87 -7.60 -1.22
CA ASP A 110 2.89 -8.63 -1.44
C ASP A 110 1.51 -7.97 -1.30
N TRP A 111 0.67 -8.23 -2.29
CA TRP A 111 -0.68 -7.73 -2.40
C TRP A 111 -1.63 -8.88 -2.14
N ARG A 112 -2.61 -8.69 -1.27
CA ARG A 112 -3.64 -9.69 -1.10
C ARG A 112 -4.68 -9.53 -2.19
N LEU A 113 -4.70 -10.48 -3.13
CA LEU A 113 -5.71 -10.54 -4.18
C LEU A 113 -6.96 -11.21 -3.65
N ARG A 114 -8.07 -10.49 -3.69
CA ARG A 114 -9.41 -11.08 -3.54
C ARG A 114 -10.00 -11.40 -4.91
N ALA A 115 -10.17 -12.69 -5.19
CA ALA A 115 -10.79 -13.18 -6.41
C ALA A 115 -12.06 -13.98 -6.08
N LEU A 116 -13.18 -13.59 -6.69
CA LEU A 116 -14.39 -14.40 -6.73
C LEU A 116 -14.37 -15.22 -8.01
N VAL A 117 -14.35 -16.55 -7.87
CA VAL A 117 -14.38 -17.50 -8.99
C VAL A 117 -15.78 -18.10 -9.08
N LYS A 118 -16.54 -17.71 -10.10
CA LYS A 118 -17.86 -18.30 -10.37
C LYS A 118 -17.70 -19.49 -11.31
N VAL A 119 -18.13 -20.67 -10.90
CA VAL A 119 -18.08 -21.90 -11.73
C VAL A 119 -19.50 -22.23 -12.20
N PRO A 120 -19.78 -22.27 -13.50
CA PRO A 120 -21.12 -22.59 -13.99
C PRO A 120 -21.52 -24.03 -13.64
N GLY A 121 -22.59 -24.20 -12.86
CA GLY A 121 -23.20 -25.50 -12.53
C GLY A 121 -22.75 -26.10 -11.18
N ARG A 122 -23.39 -27.21 -10.77
CA ARG A 122 -23.26 -27.84 -9.44
C ARG A 122 -21.96 -28.62 -9.19
N GLY A 123 -20.82 -28.13 -9.70
CA GLY A 123 -19.54 -28.84 -9.70
C GLY A 123 -18.60 -28.50 -8.54
N VAL A 124 -18.89 -27.46 -7.75
CA VAL A 124 -18.01 -27.03 -6.65
C VAL A 124 -18.26 -27.89 -5.42
N THR A 125 -17.34 -28.81 -5.15
CA THR A 125 -17.35 -29.65 -3.94
C THR A 125 -16.24 -29.23 -2.99
N GLU A 126 -16.34 -29.61 -1.72
CA GLU A 126 -15.25 -29.38 -0.75
C GLU A 126 -13.93 -30.01 -1.19
N ALA A 127 -13.98 -31.15 -1.91
CA ALA A 127 -12.78 -31.77 -2.47
C ALA A 127 -12.10 -30.87 -3.54
N VAL A 128 -12.90 -30.19 -4.37
CA VAL A 128 -12.40 -29.23 -5.37
C VAL A 128 -11.79 -28.01 -4.69
N VAL A 129 -12.46 -27.46 -3.66
CA VAL A 129 -11.94 -26.31 -2.89
C VAL A 129 -10.65 -26.67 -2.17
N ALA A 130 -10.59 -27.83 -1.52
CA ALA A 130 -9.39 -28.33 -0.85
C ALA A 130 -8.24 -28.51 -1.85
N ARG A 131 -8.52 -29.08 -3.04
CA ARG A 131 -7.52 -29.24 -4.09
C ARG A 131 -7.02 -27.89 -4.60
N LEU A 132 -7.92 -26.94 -4.87
CA LEU A 132 -7.55 -25.59 -5.30
C LEU A 132 -6.62 -24.90 -4.28
N ARG A 133 -6.92 -25.04 -2.98
CA ARG A 133 -6.10 -24.49 -1.90
C ARG A 133 -4.70 -25.11 -1.88
N GLU A 134 -4.59 -26.42 -2.07
CA GLU A 134 -3.31 -27.13 -2.17
C GLU A 134 -2.50 -26.66 -3.39
N GLU A 135 -3.14 -26.57 -4.55
CA GLU A 135 -2.52 -26.15 -5.80
C GLU A 135 -1.98 -24.72 -5.71
N LEU A 136 -2.75 -23.78 -5.13
CA LEU A 136 -2.30 -22.39 -4.95
C LEU A 136 -1.16 -22.26 -3.94
N ARG A 137 -1.17 -23.02 -2.84
CA ARG A 137 -0.05 -23.03 -1.87
C ARG A 137 1.26 -23.55 -2.46
N GLY A 138 1.18 -24.37 -3.50
CA GLY A 138 2.35 -24.86 -4.23
C GLY A 138 2.90 -23.88 -5.27
N GLU A 139 2.17 -22.81 -5.60
CA GLU A 139 2.59 -21.85 -6.62
C GLU A 139 3.60 -20.86 -6.06
N ARG A 140 4.62 -20.54 -6.89
CA ARG A 140 5.65 -19.59 -6.49
C ARG A 140 5.08 -18.18 -6.42
N GLY A 141 5.41 -17.45 -5.34
CA GLY A 141 4.93 -16.08 -5.14
C GLY A 141 3.44 -16.02 -4.80
N VAL A 142 2.91 -17.11 -4.24
CA VAL A 142 1.61 -17.16 -3.57
C VAL A 142 1.85 -17.37 -2.08
N GLY A 143 1.32 -16.47 -1.24
CA GLY A 143 1.48 -16.51 0.21
C GLY A 143 0.36 -17.28 0.91
N GLU A 144 -0.37 -16.61 1.80
CA GLU A 144 -1.55 -17.18 2.44
C GLU A 144 -2.62 -17.48 1.39
N VAL A 145 -3.34 -18.60 1.54
CA VAL A 145 -4.45 -18.97 0.66
C VAL A 145 -5.67 -19.32 1.50
N ILE A 146 -6.74 -18.57 1.29
CA ILE A 146 -8.09 -18.86 1.79
C ILE A 146 -8.96 -19.17 0.57
N ALA A 147 -9.65 -20.30 0.60
CA ALA A 147 -10.54 -20.72 -0.48
C ALA A 147 -11.80 -21.30 0.15
N ASP A 148 -12.95 -20.69 -0.08
CA ASP A 148 -14.22 -21.08 0.53
C ASP A 148 -15.31 -21.23 -0.52
N ARG A 149 -16.15 -22.26 -0.36
CA ARG A 149 -17.33 -22.44 -1.19
C ARG A 149 -18.40 -21.43 -0.83
N LEU A 150 -19.07 -20.90 -1.85
CA LEU A 150 -20.27 -20.07 -1.72
C LEU A 150 -21.53 -20.86 -2.07
N GLU A 151 -22.69 -20.41 -1.60
CA GLU A 151 -23.98 -21.08 -1.80
C GLU A 151 -24.37 -21.18 -3.29
N ASP A 152 -23.97 -20.20 -4.11
CA ASP A 152 -24.34 -20.07 -5.53
C ASP A 152 -23.31 -20.70 -6.52
N ASP A 153 -22.73 -21.85 -6.18
CA ASP A 153 -21.69 -22.52 -7.00
C ASP A 153 -20.45 -21.62 -7.28
N GLY A 154 -20.16 -20.71 -6.34
CA GLY A 154 -18.99 -19.86 -6.35
C GLY A 154 -17.88 -20.38 -5.43
N ILE A 155 -16.64 -19.95 -5.69
CA ILE A 155 -15.51 -20.11 -4.79
C ILE A 155 -14.93 -18.72 -4.55
N HIS A 156 -14.86 -18.33 -3.29
CA HIS A 156 -14.10 -17.16 -2.89
C HIS A 156 -12.66 -17.58 -2.66
N VAL A 157 -11.72 -16.97 -3.38
CA VAL A 157 -10.28 -17.24 -3.26
C VAL A 157 -9.57 -15.95 -2.87
N LEU A 158 -8.89 -15.98 -1.74
CA LEU A 158 -8.01 -14.92 -1.26
C LEU A 158 -6.60 -15.48 -1.28
N PHE A 159 -5.68 -14.82 -1.96
CA PHE A 159 -4.28 -15.21 -1.89
C PHE A 159 -3.33 -14.05 -2.11
N ASP A 160 -2.15 -14.11 -1.48
CA ASP A 160 -1.13 -13.08 -1.65
C ASP A 160 -0.44 -13.25 -3.00
N ILE A 161 -0.19 -12.14 -3.70
CA ILE A 161 0.55 -12.08 -4.96
C ILE A 161 1.58 -10.97 -4.90
N ASP A 162 2.72 -11.14 -5.55
CA ASP A 162 3.65 -10.03 -5.70
C ASP A 162 3.10 -8.95 -6.65
N GLU A 163 3.58 -7.71 -6.45
CA GLU A 163 3.27 -6.55 -7.28
C GLU A 163 3.47 -6.79 -8.79
N ARG A 164 4.49 -7.57 -9.16
CA ARG A 164 4.78 -7.88 -10.58
C ARG A 164 3.65 -8.66 -11.23
N SER A 165 2.90 -9.42 -10.42
CA SER A 165 1.77 -10.22 -10.87
C SER A 165 0.43 -9.49 -10.78
N ALA A 166 0.37 -8.35 -10.08
CA ALA A 166 -0.86 -7.59 -9.86
C ALA A 166 -1.55 -7.15 -11.16
N GLY A 167 -0.78 -6.72 -12.16
CA GLY A 167 -1.34 -6.30 -13.44
C GLY A 167 -2.06 -7.43 -14.20
N ALA A 168 -1.54 -8.66 -14.14
CA ALA A 168 -2.19 -9.83 -14.75
C ALA A 168 -3.45 -10.23 -13.97
N ALA A 169 -3.37 -10.19 -12.63
CA ALA A 169 -4.51 -10.44 -11.76
C ALA A 169 -5.66 -9.47 -12.02
N LEU A 170 -5.42 -8.15 -12.09
CA LEU A 170 -6.44 -7.13 -12.37
C LEU A 170 -7.24 -7.37 -13.65
N ARG A 171 -6.58 -7.93 -14.66
CA ARG A 171 -7.24 -8.25 -15.94
C ARG A 171 -8.00 -9.58 -15.89
N GLY A 172 -8.20 -10.16 -14.70
CA GLY A 172 -8.81 -11.48 -14.52
C GLY A 172 -8.01 -12.60 -15.18
N SER A 173 -6.71 -12.40 -15.43
CA SER A 173 -5.88 -13.30 -16.24
C SER A 173 -4.63 -13.77 -15.49
N ASP A 174 -4.68 -13.87 -14.16
CA ASP A 174 -3.57 -14.48 -13.40
C ASP A 174 -3.37 -15.93 -13.87
N PRO A 175 -2.22 -16.26 -14.49
CA PRO A 175 -1.99 -17.56 -15.09
C PRO A 175 -1.85 -18.67 -14.04
N ARG A 176 -1.47 -18.33 -12.80
CA ARG A 176 -1.33 -19.29 -11.68
C ARG A 176 -2.70 -19.70 -11.19
N LEU A 177 -3.60 -18.74 -10.97
CA LEU A 177 -4.99 -19.04 -10.61
C LEU A 177 -5.67 -19.88 -11.70
N ALA A 178 -5.52 -19.49 -12.98
CA ALA A 178 -6.06 -20.26 -14.09
C ALA A 178 -5.49 -21.69 -14.17
N ALA A 179 -4.19 -21.87 -13.90
CA ALA A 179 -3.56 -23.19 -13.86
C ALA A 179 -4.03 -24.02 -12.66
N ALA A 180 -4.12 -23.43 -11.48
CA ALA A 180 -4.59 -24.07 -10.26
C ALA A 180 -6.05 -24.53 -10.39
N LEU A 181 -6.92 -23.71 -10.99
CA LEU A 181 -8.30 -24.09 -11.31
C LEU A 181 -8.35 -25.32 -12.21
N ARG A 182 -7.57 -25.35 -13.31
CA ARG A 182 -7.49 -26.52 -14.20
C ARG A 182 -7.02 -27.78 -13.48
N ARG A 183 -6.00 -27.68 -12.63
CA ARG A 183 -5.47 -28.83 -11.85
C ARG A 183 -6.44 -29.28 -10.75
N ALA A 184 -7.28 -28.38 -10.23
CA ALA A 184 -8.39 -28.70 -9.35
C ALA A 184 -9.62 -29.27 -10.09
N GLY A 185 -9.55 -29.44 -11.41
CA GLY A 185 -10.64 -29.98 -12.23
C GLY A 185 -11.71 -28.96 -12.60
N ILE A 186 -11.46 -27.67 -12.38
CA ILE A 186 -12.33 -26.58 -12.82
C ILE A 186 -11.90 -26.16 -14.23
N ASP A 187 -12.83 -26.19 -15.18
CA ASP A 187 -12.58 -25.65 -16.51
C ASP A 187 -12.39 -24.12 -16.40
N GLY A 188 -11.14 -23.69 -16.49
CA GLY A 188 -10.76 -22.28 -16.40
C GLY A 188 -11.37 -21.40 -17.50
N SER A 189 -11.90 -21.97 -18.59
CA SER A 189 -12.65 -21.22 -19.62
C SER A 189 -14.09 -20.89 -19.21
N ALA A 190 -14.65 -21.67 -18.27
CA ALA A 190 -15.99 -21.47 -17.72
C ALA A 190 -15.95 -20.59 -16.45
N ALA A 191 -14.82 -20.57 -15.74
CA ALA A 191 -14.63 -19.78 -14.54
C ALA A 191 -14.60 -18.27 -14.86
N ARG A 192 -15.52 -17.50 -14.27
CA ARG A 192 -15.42 -16.04 -14.26
C ARG A 192 -14.67 -15.59 -13.02
N ILE A 193 -13.55 -14.91 -13.23
CA ILE A 193 -12.73 -14.34 -12.16
C ILE A 193 -13.11 -12.87 -12.03
N GLU A 194 -13.78 -12.54 -10.93
CA GLU A 194 -14.05 -11.17 -10.53
C GLU A 194 -13.02 -10.78 -9.48
N VAL A 195 -12.09 -9.90 -9.85
CA VAL A 195 -11.14 -9.32 -8.90
C VAL A 195 -11.83 -8.20 -8.15
N GLY A 196 -11.96 -8.36 -6.83
CA GLY A 196 -12.62 -7.39 -5.96
C GLY A 196 -11.67 -6.26 -5.59
N ASP A 197 -10.78 -6.55 -4.64
CA ASP A 197 -9.92 -5.55 -4.02
C ASP A 197 -8.48 -6.08 -3.91
N PHE A 198 -7.54 -5.13 -3.98
CA PHE A 198 -6.23 -5.27 -3.41
C PHE A 198 -6.25 -4.73 -2.00
N LEU A 199 -6.10 -5.62 -1.02
CA LEU A 199 -5.87 -5.16 0.34
C LEU A 199 -4.36 -4.95 0.46
N PRO A 200 -3.86 -3.72 0.65
CA PRO A 200 -2.49 -3.57 1.11
C PRO A 200 -2.39 -4.37 2.41
N GLU A 201 -1.38 -5.24 2.54
CA GLU A 201 -1.09 -5.73 3.87
C GLU A 201 -0.90 -4.51 4.78
N PRO A 202 -1.51 -4.50 5.98
CA PRO A 202 -1.19 -3.47 6.95
C PRO A 202 0.34 -3.48 7.11
N PRO A 203 1.00 -2.31 7.08
CA PRO A 203 2.45 -2.26 7.17
C PRO A 203 2.91 -3.08 8.38
N PRO A 204 3.93 -3.94 8.24
CA PRO A 204 4.53 -4.56 9.41
C PRO A 204 5.07 -3.41 10.28
N TYR A 205 4.50 -3.30 11.47
CA TYR A 205 4.82 -2.27 12.46
C TYR A 205 6.33 -2.11 12.68
#